data_AF-A0A2T0MGF9-F1
#
_entry.id   AF-A0A2T0MGF9-F1
#
_cell.length_a   1.000
_cell.length_b   1.000
_cell.length_c   1.000
_cell.angle_alpha   90.00
_cell.angle_beta   90.00
_cell.angle_gamma   90.00
#
_symmetry.space_group_name_H-M   'P 1'
#
loop_
_entity.id
_entity.type
_entity.pdbx_description
1 polymer ?
#
loop_
_entity_poly.entity_id
_entity_poly.type
_entity_poly.pdbx_seq_one_letter_code
_entity_poly.pdbx_strand_id
1 'polypeptide(L)' 'MYLASVDMNCISNMFEMSQIQELSCWITNSYGSKEEIRKRLDYIVFMLHFLQEDTFTPREIQDAVELLKGLGEVLE' A
#
# COMPACT_ATOMS: atom_id res chain seq x y z
N MET A 1 -12.95 -13.67 11.29
CA MET A 1 -14.08 -13.58 10.34
C MET A 1 -13.57 -12.78 9.15
N TYR A 2 -13.61 -13.41 7.96
CA TYR A 2 -13.15 -12.94 6.63
C TYR A 2 -11.68 -12.51 6.46
N LEU A 3 -10.82 -13.50 6.18
CA LEU A 3 -9.84 -13.35 5.11
C LEU A 3 -10.29 -14.32 4.01
N ALA A 4 -11.07 -13.82 3.05
CA ALA A 4 -11.27 -14.55 1.80
C ALA A 4 -9.88 -14.72 1.18
N SER A 5 -9.47 -15.95 0.94
CA SER A 5 -8.27 -16.26 0.14
C SER A 5 -8.42 -15.57 -1.20
N VAL A 6 -7.65 -14.50 -1.43
CA VAL A 6 -7.58 -13.86 -2.74
C VAL A 6 -7.09 -14.92 -3.73
N ASP A 7 -7.92 -15.24 -4.72
CA ASP A 7 -7.55 -16.17 -5.77
C ASP A 7 -6.36 -15.59 -6.57
N MET A 8 -5.23 -16.28 -6.55
CA MET A 8 -4.03 -15.90 -7.31
C MET A 8 -4.30 -15.80 -8.81
N ASN A 9 -5.30 -16.51 -9.34
CA ASN A 9 -5.72 -16.40 -10.75
C ASN A 9 -6.47 -15.08 -11.03
N CYS A 10 -7.11 -14.47 -10.03
CA CYS A 10 -7.72 -13.15 -10.19
C CYS A 10 -6.68 -12.02 -10.22
N ILE A 11 -5.58 -12.14 -9.44
CA ILE A 11 -4.48 -11.15 -9.47
C ILE A 11 -3.84 -11.12 -10.86
N SER A 12 -3.66 -12.30 -11.49
CA SER A 12 -3.12 -12.41 -12.85
C SER A 12 -4.01 -11.76 -13.93
N ASN A 13 -5.29 -11.49 -13.63
CA ASN A 13 -6.21 -10.78 -14.53
C ASN A 13 -6.49 -9.34 -14.10
N MET A 14 -6.00 -8.91 -12.92
CA MET A 14 -6.15 -7.54 -12.40
C MET A 14 -5.01 -6.61 -12.80
N PHE A 15 -3.82 -7.14 -13.09
CA PHE A 15 -2.63 -6.35 -13.43
C PHE A 15 -1.88 -6.97 -14.60
N GLU A 16 -1.35 -6.13 -15.48
CA GLU A 16 -0.40 -6.59 -16.49
C GLU A 16 0.94 -6.99 -15.86
N MET A 17 1.69 -7.87 -16.52
CA MET A 17 2.99 -8.34 -16.01
C MET A 17 3.99 -7.18 -15.80
N SER A 18 3.90 -6.13 -16.62
CA SER A 18 4.67 -4.89 -16.49
C SER A 18 4.37 -4.17 -15.18
N GLN A 19 3.08 -3.97 -14.86
CA GLN A 19 2.64 -3.32 -13.61
C GLN A 19 3.07 -4.11 -12.38
N ILE A 20 3.04 -5.46 -12.44
CA ILE A 20 3.53 -6.32 -11.35
C ILE A 20 5.04 -6.11 -11.11
N GLN A 21 5.82 -5.94 -12.19
CA GLN A 21 7.26 -5.70 -12.11
C GLN A 21 7.56 -4.29 -11.58
N GLU A 22 6.86 -3.28 -12.07
CA GLU A 22 6.99 -1.89 -11.62
C GLU A 22 6.62 -1.75 -10.14
N LEU A 23 5.52 -2.38 -9.72
CA LEU A 23 5.12 -2.43 -8.32
C LEU A 23 6.17 -3.12 -7.46
N SER A 24 6.69 -4.27 -7.91
CA SER A 24 7.74 -4.98 -7.16
C SER A 24 9.02 -4.14 -7.04
N CYS A 25 9.42 -3.46 -8.12
CA CYS A 25 10.60 -2.59 -8.16
C CYS A 25 10.42 -1.38 -7.22
N TRP A 26 9.28 -0.70 -7.30
CA TRP A 26 8.95 0.43 -6.45
C TRP A 26 8.90 0.04 -4.96
N ILE A 27 8.29 -1.11 -4.63
CA ILE A 27 8.27 -1.64 -3.25
C ILE A 27 9.69 -1.87 -2.74
N THR A 28 10.53 -2.58 -3.50
CA THR A 28 11.89 -2.90 -3.06
C THR A 28 12.75 -1.64 -2.94
N ASN A 29 12.65 -0.70 -3.87
CA ASN A 29 13.47 0.52 -3.85
C ASN A 29 13.06 1.51 -2.76
N SER A 30 11.76 1.64 -2.48
CA SER A 30 11.24 2.64 -1.55
C SER A 30 11.09 2.10 -0.12
N TYR A 31 10.76 0.81 0.03
CA TYR A 31 10.41 0.21 1.33
C TYR A 31 11.25 -1.02 1.70
N GLY A 32 12.12 -1.49 0.80
CA GLY A 32 13.04 -2.61 1.03
C GLY A 32 12.39 -3.99 0.92
N SER A 33 11.17 -4.18 1.42
CA SER A 33 10.44 -5.46 1.35
C SER A 33 8.93 -5.32 1.24
N LYS A 34 8.28 -6.41 0.81
CA LYS A 34 6.82 -6.52 0.74
C LYS A 34 6.18 -6.49 2.13
N GLU A 35 6.86 -7.04 3.12
CA GLU A 35 6.42 -7.03 4.52
C GLU A 35 6.36 -5.62 5.07
N GLU A 36 7.31 -4.76 4.70
CA GLU A 36 7.38 -3.40 5.25
C GLU A 36 6.31 -2.49 4.66
N ILE A 37 6.03 -2.60 3.36
CA ILE A 37 4.88 -1.89 2.77
C ILE A 37 3.56 -2.41 3.34
N ARG A 38 3.42 -3.72 3.60
CA ARG A 38 2.21 -4.27 4.22
C ARG A 38 1.96 -3.65 5.60
N LYS A 39 2.98 -3.57 6.47
CA LYS A 39 2.84 -2.94 7.80
C LYS A 39 2.43 -1.48 7.68
N ARG A 40 3.01 -0.75 6.72
CA ARG A 40 2.65 0.66 6.48
C ARG A 40 1.21 0.80 5.98
N LEU A 41 0.76 -0.08 5.08
CA LEU A 41 -0.64 -0.11 4.63
C LEU A 41 -1.61 -0.43 5.78
N ASP A 42 -1.30 -1.41 6.62
CA ASP A 42 -2.10 -1.73 7.80
C ASP A 42 -2.20 -0.52 8.75
N TYR A 43 -1.10 0.21 8.92
CA TYR A 43 -1.07 1.45 9.71
C TYR A 43 -1.88 2.58 9.06
N ILE A 44 -1.80 2.78 7.75
CA ILE A 44 -2.62 3.78 7.04
C ILE A 44 -4.11 3.44 7.18
N VAL A 45 -4.50 2.17 7.06
CA VAL A 45 -5.89 1.73 7.28
C VAL A 45 -6.33 2.07 8.70
N PHE A 46 -5.48 1.84 9.70
CA PHE A 46 -5.73 2.25 11.08
C PHE A 46 -5.90 3.77 11.19
N MET A 47 -4.99 4.56 10.62
CA MET A 47 -5.07 6.02 10.63
C MET A 47 -6.37 6.54 10.02
N LEU A 48 -6.79 5.99 8.88
CA LEU A 48 -8.02 6.39 8.20
C LEU A 48 -9.28 5.99 8.98
N HIS A 49 -9.25 4.89 9.72
CA HIS A 49 -10.36 4.48 10.58
C HIS A 49 -10.48 5.34 11.84
N PHE A 50 -9.36 5.79 12.40
CA PHE A 50 -9.29 6.53 13.66
C PHE A 50 -8.85 7.98 13.48
N LEU A 51 -9.15 8.58 12.33
CA LEU A 51 -8.77 9.95 12.03
C LEU A 51 -9.58 10.93 12.89
N GLN A 52 -9.02 11.28 14.06
CA GLN A 52 -9.51 12.32 14.96
C GLN A 52 -8.48 13.44 15.02
N GLU A 53 -8.91 14.65 15.43
CA GLU A 53 -8.01 15.77 15.65
C GLU A 53 -6.87 15.38 16.62
N ASP A 54 -5.66 15.86 16.32
CA ASP A 54 -4.44 15.66 17.11
C ASP A 54 -4.05 14.20 17.43
N THR A 55 -4.64 13.21 16.76
CA THR A 55 -4.32 11.78 16.99
C THR A 55 -3.05 11.34 16.29
N PHE A 56 -2.74 11.96 15.14
CA PHE A 56 -1.56 11.66 14.34
C PHE A 56 -0.76 12.92 14.08
N THR A 57 0.55 12.77 14.02
CA THR A 57 1.44 13.87 13.69
C THR A 57 1.32 14.22 12.20
N PRO A 58 1.60 15.49 11.81
CA PRO A 58 1.63 15.88 10.40
C PRO A 58 2.57 14.99 9.56
N ARG A 59 3.66 14.51 10.16
CA ARG A 59 4.62 13.61 9.49
C ARG A 59 4.01 12.25 9.18
N GLU A 60 3.32 11.63 10.13
CA GLU A 60 2.64 10.34 9.90
C GLU A 60 1.57 10.46 8.79
N ILE A 61 0.85 11.60 8.76
CA ILE A 61 -0.12 11.89 7.69
C ILE A 61 0.58 12.08 6.33
N GLN A 62 1.70 12.79 6.29
CA GLN A 62 2.48 12.97 5.06
C GLN A 62 3.04 11.64 4.54
N ASP A 63 3.62 10.82 5.41
CA ASP A 63 4.15 9.51 5.06
C ASP A 63 3.04 8.60 4.47
N ALA A 64 1.82 8.68 5.02
CA ALA A 64 0.65 7.99 4.48
C ALA A 64 0.26 8.48 3.08
N VAL A 65 0.24 9.80 2.87
CA VAL A 65 -0.09 10.41 1.57
C VAL A 65 0.94 10.04 0.50
N GLU A 66 2.23 10.09 0.83
CA GLU A 66 3.31 9.73 -0.10
C GLU A 66 3.21 8.28 -0.56
N LEU A 67 2.91 7.36 0.38
CA LEU A 67 2.69 5.95 0.04
C LEU A 67 1.50 5.78 -0.91
N LEU A 68 0.36 6.40 -0.60
CA LEU A 68 -0.84 6.28 -1.43
C LEU A 68 -0.65 6.90 -2.82
N LYS A 69 0.11 8.00 -2.92
CA LYS A 69 0.47 8.62 -4.21
C LYS A 69 1.38 7.70 -5.04
N GLY A 70 2.43 7.16 -4.44
CA GLY A 70 3.34 6.25 -5.16
C GLY A 70 2.63 4.97 -5.64
N LEU A 71 1.64 4.48 -4.89
CA LEU A 71 0.77 3.42 -5.40
C LEU A 71 -0.05 3.89 -6.61
N GLY A 72 -0.60 5.10 -6.59
CA GLY A 72 -1.32 5.66 -7.74
C GLY A 72 -0.45 5.75 -9.00
N GLU A 73 0.79 6.21 -8.88
CA GLU A 73 1.75 6.33 -9.98
C GLU A 73 2.11 4.98 -10.61
N VAL A 74 2.14 3.90 -9.82
CA VAL A 74 2.41 2.53 -10.32
C VAL A 74 1.20 1.92 -11.03
N LEU A 75 0.00 2.42 -10.75
CA LEU A 75 -1.26 1.87 -11.27
C LEU A 75 -1.78 2.62 -12.51
N GLU A 76 -1.22 3.79 -12.82
CA GLU A 76 -1.51 4.60 -14.01
C GLU A 76 -0.94 3.97 -15.29
#